data_AF-A0A7X2KCV8-F1
#
_entry.id   AF-A0A7X2KCV8-F1
#
_cell.length_a   1.000
_cell.length_b   1.000
_cell.length_c   1.000
_cell.angle_alpha   90.00
_cell.angle_beta   90.00
_cell.angle_gamma   90.00
#
_symmetry.space_group_name_H-M   'P 1'
#
loop_
_entity.id
_entity.type
_entity.pdbx_description
1 polymer ?
#
loop_
_entity_poly.entity_id
_entity_poly.type
_entity_poly.pdbx_seq_one_letter_code
_entity_poly.pdbx_strand_id
1 'polypeptide(L)'
;MNLYLARLHRYLCLTLPGLFAICLLLTAPAYAAAIVPENAVASPSGMGWNCIAGFRQSGEGCQKVVIPDNAFATNLTYGKGWDCAYGFTEEIGDICASVSVPKNGFLDPSGNRWRCLRGFVKTGDVCQQIDVPRNGYLTDDSYGNGWSCDRGFRAEGKTCRKIAVPVHGYLSNKQYGAGWLCDRGYRASREDCVAVRIPAHAYFVEASFGDGWKCDYGYEQSGAECIVIQMPDNAHIDGSGNRWNCNPPFRKRSGRCIQE
;
A
#
# COMPACT_ATOMS: atom_id res chain seq x y z
N MET A 1 24.44 14.63 67.87
CA MET A 1 24.50 15.17 69.24
C MET A 1 23.05 15.18 69.75
N ASN A 2 22.59 14.08 70.35
CA ASN A 2 22.41 13.91 71.82
C ASN A 2 21.44 14.97 72.37
N LEU A 3 20.28 14.69 72.98
CA LEU A 3 19.98 13.78 74.10
C LEU A 3 18.42 13.70 74.23
N TYR A 4 17.77 12.52 74.31
CA TYR A 4 17.43 11.69 75.49
C TYR A 4 16.02 11.88 76.09
N LEU A 5 15.34 10.74 76.23
CA LEU A 5 14.47 10.25 77.33
C LEU A 5 13.16 11.01 77.64
N ALA A 6 12.04 10.41 78.05
CA ALA A 6 11.75 9.22 78.85
C ALA A 6 10.19 9.12 78.91
N ARG A 7 9.44 8.05 79.24
CA ARG A 7 9.62 6.96 80.22
C ARG A 7 8.41 6.00 80.11
N LEU A 8 8.68 4.69 80.27
CA LEU A 8 8.03 3.69 81.16
C LEU A 8 6.53 3.36 81.01
N HIS A 9 6.03 2.13 81.20
CA HIS A 9 6.54 0.76 81.30
C HIS A 9 5.32 -0.17 81.57
N ARG A 10 5.58 -1.48 81.57
CA ARG A 10 4.83 -2.62 82.19
C ARG A 10 4.04 -3.49 81.21
N TYR A 11 4.60 -4.64 80.78
CA TYR A 11 4.69 -5.97 81.45
C TYR A 11 3.36 -6.75 81.28
N LEU A 12 3.24 -8.04 80.99
CA LEU A 12 4.14 -9.20 80.98
C LEU A 12 3.35 -10.40 80.38
N CYS A 13 4.05 -11.41 79.80
CA CYS A 13 3.73 -12.86 79.89
C CYS A 13 2.44 -13.40 79.19
N LEU A 14 2.33 -14.59 78.58
CA LEU A 14 3.07 -15.87 78.55
C LEU A 14 2.53 -16.74 77.39
N THR A 15 3.40 -17.59 76.80
CA THR A 15 3.17 -18.98 76.26
C THR A 15 2.15 -19.23 75.12
N LEU A 16 2.32 -20.10 74.11
CA LEU A 16 3.11 -21.31 73.82
C LEU A 16 3.08 -21.55 72.27
N PRO A 17 3.93 -22.44 71.70
CA PRO A 17 4.11 -22.67 70.26
C PRO A 17 3.14 -23.73 69.71
N GLY A 18 2.72 -23.64 68.45
CA GLY A 18 1.87 -24.69 67.88
C GLY A 18 1.58 -24.58 66.39
N LEU A 19 2.20 -25.48 65.63
CA LEU A 19 1.77 -26.03 64.34
C LEU A 19 1.64 -25.09 63.13
N PHE A 20 2.69 -25.11 62.31
CA PHE A 20 2.65 -24.86 60.88
C PHE A 20 1.75 -25.90 60.19
N ALA A 21 0.47 -25.56 59.98
CA ALA A 21 -0.38 -26.23 59.01
C ALA A 21 -0.49 -25.33 57.78
N ILE A 22 0.33 -25.59 56.77
CA ILE A 22 0.21 -24.97 55.44
C ILE A 22 -1.08 -25.53 54.82
N CYS A 23 -2.19 -24.87 55.09
CA CYS A 23 -3.44 -25.08 54.38
C CYS A 23 -3.32 -24.39 53.02
N LEU A 24 -3.02 -25.17 51.99
CA LEU A 24 -3.04 -24.73 50.60
C LEU A 24 -4.51 -24.49 50.22
N LEU A 25 -5.01 -23.29 50.52
CA LEU A 25 -6.29 -22.81 50.04
C LEU A 25 -6.18 -22.66 48.52
N LEU A 26 -6.67 -23.67 47.80
CA LEU A 26 -7.07 -23.53 46.40
C LEU A 26 -8.18 -22.48 46.35
N THR A 27 -7.78 -21.21 46.23
CA THR A 27 -8.69 -20.13 45.84
C THR A 27 -9.04 -20.39 44.39
N ALA A 28 -10.15 -21.10 44.15
CA ALA A 28 -10.78 -21.03 42.85
C ALA A 28 -11.08 -19.55 42.58
N PRO A 29 -10.68 -18.98 41.42
CA PRO A 29 -11.08 -17.63 41.09
C PRO A 29 -12.61 -17.63 41.05
N ALA A 30 -13.22 -16.97 42.04
CA ALA A 30 -14.63 -16.66 42.00
C ALA A 30 -14.79 -15.65 40.85
N TYR A 31 -15.22 -16.13 39.69
CA TYR A 31 -15.67 -15.25 38.62
C TYR A 31 -16.89 -14.51 39.18
N ALA A 32 -16.70 -13.25 39.59
CA ALA A 32 -17.81 -12.38 39.92
C ALA A 32 -18.71 -12.33 38.68
N ALA A 33 -19.94 -12.82 38.80
CA ALA A 33 -20.94 -12.64 37.76
C ALA A 33 -21.01 -11.14 37.47
N ALA A 34 -20.65 -10.73 36.24
CA ALA A 34 -20.69 -9.33 35.88
C ALA A 34 -22.12 -8.83 36.11
N ILE A 35 -22.30 -7.92 37.06
CA ILE A 35 -23.59 -7.26 37.28
C ILE A 35 -23.89 -6.52 35.98
N VAL A 36 -24.91 -6.98 35.24
CA VAL A 36 -25.32 -6.36 33.99
C VAL A 36 -26.29 -5.23 34.34
N PRO A 37 -25.92 -3.96 34.10
CA PRO A 37 -26.78 -2.82 34.41
C PRO A 37 -27.98 -2.75 33.45
N GLU A 38 -28.95 -1.89 33.77
CA GLU A 38 -30.09 -1.64 32.89
C GLU A 38 -29.62 -1.16 31.50
N ASN A 39 -30.31 -1.60 30.45
CA ASN A 39 -29.94 -1.33 29.04
C ASN A 39 -28.58 -1.90 28.63
N ALA A 40 -28.13 -2.98 29.27
CA ALA A 40 -26.95 -3.75 28.88
C ALA A 40 -27.24 -5.25 28.73
N VAL A 41 -26.36 -5.94 28.01
CA VAL A 41 -26.33 -7.40 27.86
C VAL A 41 -24.94 -7.93 28.24
N ALA A 42 -24.89 -9.13 28.81
CA ALA A 42 -23.62 -9.77 29.15
C ALA A 42 -22.73 -9.93 27.91
N SER A 43 -21.43 -9.67 28.06
CA SER A 43 -20.49 -9.81 26.94
C SER A 43 -20.36 -11.27 26.49
N PRO A 44 -20.31 -11.56 25.17
CA PRO A 44 -20.04 -12.90 24.67
C PRO A 44 -18.71 -13.50 25.16
N SER A 45 -17.74 -12.65 25.52
CA SER A 45 -16.44 -13.06 26.07
C SER A 45 -16.50 -13.49 27.54
N GLY A 46 -17.66 -13.41 28.19
CA GLY A 46 -17.83 -13.76 29.61
C GLY A 46 -17.23 -12.76 30.59
N MET A 47 -16.57 -11.71 30.11
CA MET A 47 -16.04 -10.62 30.92
C MET A 47 -16.78 -9.31 30.59
N GLY A 48 -17.53 -8.80 31.57
CA GLY A 48 -18.25 -7.52 31.48
C GLY A 48 -19.58 -7.58 30.72
N TRP A 49 -20.02 -6.41 30.26
CA TRP A 49 -21.30 -6.20 29.59
C TRP A 49 -21.15 -5.19 28.45
N ASN A 50 -22.07 -5.22 27.50
CA ASN A 50 -22.18 -4.27 26.39
C ASN A 50 -23.55 -3.60 26.44
N CYS A 51 -23.63 -2.30 26.18
CA CYS A 51 -24.92 -1.62 26.06
C CYS A 51 -25.74 -2.17 24.89
N ILE A 52 -27.07 -2.18 25.05
CA ILE A 52 -27.99 -2.49 23.95
C ILE A 52 -28.05 -1.33 22.95
N ALA A 53 -28.53 -1.61 21.73
CA ALA A 53 -28.66 -0.61 20.68
C ALA A 53 -29.46 0.62 21.15
N GLY A 54 -28.96 1.82 20.86
CA GLY A 54 -29.52 3.09 21.33
C GLY A 54 -29.02 3.54 22.72
N PHE A 55 -28.13 2.78 23.36
CA PHE A 55 -27.48 3.13 24.61
C PHE A 55 -25.96 3.00 24.51
N ARG A 56 -25.23 3.83 25.26
CA ARG A 56 -23.77 3.85 25.31
C ARG A 56 -23.26 3.78 26.74
N GLN A 57 -22.06 3.24 26.92
CA GLN A 57 -21.45 3.13 28.24
C GLN A 57 -21.12 4.52 28.80
N SER A 58 -21.58 4.78 30.02
CA SER A 58 -21.33 6.00 30.78
C SER A 58 -21.14 5.62 32.25
N GLY A 59 -19.89 5.65 32.71
CA GLY A 59 -19.51 5.13 34.04
C GLY A 59 -19.84 3.64 34.17
N GLU A 60 -20.58 3.28 35.23
CA GLU A 60 -20.99 1.90 35.55
C GLU A 60 -22.32 1.49 34.91
N GLY A 61 -22.86 2.26 33.97
CA GLY A 61 -24.16 1.98 33.34
C GLY A 61 -24.23 2.36 31.87
N CYS A 62 -25.41 2.13 31.29
CA CYS A 62 -25.73 2.46 29.92
C CYS A 62 -26.67 3.66 29.86
N GLN A 63 -26.21 4.76 29.26
CA GLN A 63 -27.01 5.96 29.05
C GLN A 63 -27.57 5.99 27.63
N LYS A 64 -28.83 6.42 27.48
CA LYS A 64 -29.48 6.57 26.18
C LYS A 64 -28.67 7.53 25.30
N VAL A 65 -28.44 7.15 24.05
CA VAL A 65 -27.79 8.00 23.05
C VAL A 65 -28.74 9.16 22.71
N VAL A 66 -28.26 10.38 22.93
CA VAL A 66 -28.94 11.60 22.49
C VAL A 66 -28.44 11.92 21.08
N ILE A 67 -29.35 11.95 20.12
CA ILE A 67 -29.04 12.26 18.73
C ILE A 67 -29.25 13.77 18.57
N PRO A 68 -28.20 14.54 18.22
CA PRO A 68 -28.33 15.98 17.99
C PRO A 68 -29.11 16.27 16.70
N ASP A 69 -29.48 17.54 16.51
CA ASP A 69 -30.10 17.98 15.25
C ASP A 69 -29.17 17.69 14.06
N ASN A 70 -29.77 17.33 12.92
CA ASN A 70 -29.06 16.94 11.69
C ASN A 70 -28.16 15.69 11.83
N ALA A 71 -28.47 14.78 12.75
CA ALA A 71 -27.82 13.49 12.90
C ALA A 71 -28.81 12.31 12.82
N PHE A 72 -28.28 11.09 12.66
CA PHE A 72 -29.04 9.84 12.69
C PHE A 72 -28.34 8.79 13.56
N ALA A 73 -29.12 7.87 14.13
CA ALA A 73 -28.57 6.77 14.92
C ALA A 73 -27.83 5.76 14.04
N THR A 74 -26.62 5.37 14.43
CA THR A 74 -25.84 4.34 13.73
C THR A 74 -26.13 2.92 14.22
N ASN A 75 -26.89 2.80 15.31
CA ASN A 75 -27.12 1.55 16.06
C ASN A 75 -25.82 0.84 16.53
N LEU A 76 -24.69 1.56 16.50
CA LEU A 76 -23.43 1.08 17.05
C LEU A 76 -23.47 1.22 18.57
N THR A 77 -23.03 0.17 19.25
CA THR A 77 -22.91 0.12 20.72
C THR A 77 -21.59 0.70 21.23
N TYR A 78 -20.70 1.06 20.31
CA TYR A 78 -19.43 1.73 20.57
C TYR A 78 -19.39 3.11 19.89
N GLY A 79 -18.52 4.00 20.36
CA GLY A 79 -18.44 5.37 19.87
C GLY A 79 -19.63 6.22 20.32
N LYS A 80 -20.04 7.19 19.50
CA LYS A 80 -21.12 8.14 19.86
C LYS A 80 -22.52 7.57 19.64
N GLY A 81 -22.67 6.54 18.82
CA GLY A 81 -23.96 5.90 18.49
C GLY A 81 -24.82 6.70 17.51
N TRP A 82 -24.31 7.79 16.97
CA TRP A 82 -24.92 8.62 15.94
C TRP A 82 -23.86 9.13 14.98
N ASP A 83 -24.28 9.48 13.76
CA ASP A 83 -23.48 10.15 12.72
C ASP A 83 -24.26 11.35 12.16
N CYS A 84 -23.54 12.36 11.68
CA CYS A 84 -24.17 13.49 11.01
C CYS A 84 -24.85 13.05 9.71
N ALA A 85 -26.02 13.63 9.44
CA ALA A 85 -26.75 13.43 8.20
C ALA A 85 -25.96 13.95 6.99
N TYR A 86 -26.32 13.48 5.79
CA TYR A 86 -25.71 13.94 4.55
C TYR A 86 -25.81 15.47 4.41
N GLY A 87 -24.69 16.14 4.13
CA GLY A 87 -24.58 17.60 4.08
C GLY A 87 -24.21 18.25 5.41
N PHE A 88 -23.93 17.45 6.45
CA PHE A 88 -23.50 17.93 7.75
C PHE A 88 -22.18 17.26 8.18
N THR A 89 -21.38 17.99 8.93
CA THR A 89 -20.13 17.50 9.53
C THR A 89 -20.13 17.80 11.01
N GLU A 90 -19.43 16.95 11.76
CA GLU A 90 -19.27 17.13 13.20
C GLU A 90 -18.42 18.36 13.51
N GLU A 91 -18.91 19.17 14.43
CA GLU A 91 -18.25 20.31 15.07
C GLU A 91 -18.05 20.03 16.57
N ILE A 92 -17.31 20.91 17.24
CA ILE A 92 -17.08 20.82 18.68
C ILE A 92 -18.41 20.86 19.45
N GLY A 93 -18.58 19.93 20.40
CA GLY A 93 -19.74 19.90 21.30
C GLY A 93 -20.90 19.01 20.85
N ASP A 94 -20.63 17.97 20.06
CA ASP A 94 -21.65 17.03 19.55
C ASP A 94 -22.72 17.73 18.68
N ILE A 95 -22.28 18.68 17.84
CA ILE A 95 -23.14 19.44 16.92
C ILE A 95 -22.83 19.01 15.49
N CYS A 96 -23.88 18.75 14.71
CA CYS A 96 -23.76 18.55 13.26
C CYS A 96 -24.05 19.87 12.54
N ALA A 97 -23.00 20.54 12.07
CA ALA A 97 -23.11 21.79 11.31
C ALA A 97 -23.16 21.52 9.81
N SER A 98 -23.85 22.39 9.08
CA SER A 98 -23.98 22.26 7.62
C SER A 98 -22.63 22.46 6.93
N VAL A 99 -22.31 21.56 6.00
CA VAL A 99 -21.11 21.68 5.17
C VAL A 99 -21.30 22.84 4.19
N SER A 100 -20.46 23.86 4.31
CA SER A 100 -20.46 25.00 3.39
C SER A 100 -19.82 24.61 2.06
N VAL A 101 -20.64 24.40 1.03
CA VAL A 101 -20.18 24.07 -0.33
C VAL A 101 -19.97 25.36 -1.13
N PRO A 102 -18.75 25.64 -1.61
CA PRO A 102 -18.49 26.84 -2.40
C PRO A 102 -19.08 26.75 -3.81
N LYS A 103 -19.11 27.88 -4.53
CA LYS A 103 -19.46 27.91 -5.96
C LYS A 103 -18.56 26.93 -6.74
N ASN A 104 -19.17 26.16 -7.65
CA ASN A 104 -18.53 25.07 -8.41
C ASN A 104 -18.06 23.87 -7.56
N GLY A 105 -18.54 23.76 -6.32
CA GLY A 105 -18.38 22.57 -5.48
C GLY A 105 -19.64 21.71 -5.45
N PHE A 106 -19.49 20.47 -5.00
CA PHE A 106 -20.57 19.55 -4.69
C PHE A 106 -20.18 18.66 -3.50
N LEU A 107 -21.16 18.16 -2.75
CA LEU A 107 -20.90 17.20 -1.67
C LEU A 107 -20.43 15.87 -2.23
N ASP A 108 -19.38 15.30 -1.64
CA ASP A 108 -18.92 13.98 -2.03
C ASP A 108 -19.88 12.87 -1.53
N PRO A 109 -19.67 11.60 -1.90
CA PRO A 109 -20.56 10.51 -1.47
C PRO A 109 -20.65 10.32 0.05
N SER A 110 -19.63 10.75 0.81
CA SER A 110 -19.66 10.69 2.28
C SER A 110 -20.54 11.78 2.89
N GLY A 111 -20.83 12.86 2.16
CA GLY A 111 -21.75 13.91 2.57
C GLY A 111 -21.22 14.86 3.66
N ASN A 112 -20.08 14.56 4.27
CA ASN A 112 -19.44 15.42 5.27
C ASN A 112 -18.28 16.25 4.69
N ARG A 113 -18.02 16.10 3.39
CA ARG A 113 -16.97 16.82 2.64
C ARG A 113 -17.50 17.24 1.28
N TRP A 114 -16.83 18.22 0.69
CA TRP A 114 -17.12 18.67 -0.67
C TRP A 114 -15.91 18.50 -1.58
N ARG A 115 -16.20 18.36 -2.88
CA ARG A 115 -15.24 18.32 -3.97
C ARG A 115 -15.61 19.35 -5.03
N CYS A 116 -14.62 19.75 -5.83
CA CYS A 116 -14.88 20.64 -6.95
C CYS A 116 -15.46 19.87 -8.14
N LEU A 117 -16.37 20.51 -8.88
CA LEU A 117 -16.84 20.02 -10.16
C LEU A 117 -15.66 19.84 -11.12
N ARG A 118 -15.81 18.95 -12.11
CA ARG A 118 -14.81 18.76 -13.17
C ARG A 118 -14.46 20.11 -13.82
N GLY A 119 -13.17 20.37 -14.00
CA GLY A 119 -12.68 21.67 -14.50
C GLY A 119 -12.36 22.68 -13.40
N PHE A 120 -12.48 22.29 -12.13
CA PHE A 120 -12.13 23.12 -10.99
C PHE A 120 -11.25 22.35 -10.01
N VAL A 121 -10.32 23.05 -9.35
CA VAL A 121 -9.40 22.52 -8.35
C VAL A 121 -9.59 23.24 -7.02
N LYS A 122 -9.49 22.49 -5.92
CA LYS A 122 -9.65 23.03 -4.57
C LYS A 122 -8.45 23.89 -4.19
N THR A 123 -8.69 25.17 -3.93
CA THR A 123 -7.68 26.14 -3.47
C THR A 123 -8.22 26.81 -2.21
N GLY A 124 -7.80 26.33 -1.03
CA GLY A 124 -8.43 26.70 0.23
C GLY A 124 -9.91 26.28 0.26
N ASP A 125 -10.80 27.23 0.58
CA ASP A 125 -12.24 27.01 0.67
C ASP A 125 -13.01 27.34 -0.61
N VAL A 126 -12.32 27.44 -1.75
CA VAL A 126 -12.95 27.72 -3.04
C VAL A 126 -12.55 26.71 -4.11
N CYS A 127 -13.42 26.58 -5.12
CA CYS A 127 -13.15 25.86 -6.35
C CYS A 127 -12.68 26.83 -7.42
N GLN A 128 -11.38 26.84 -7.68
CA GLN A 128 -10.78 27.67 -8.71
C GLN A 128 -10.80 26.94 -10.05
N GLN A 129 -11.15 27.64 -11.13
CA GLN A 129 -11.16 27.06 -12.47
C GLN A 129 -9.75 26.63 -12.88
N ILE A 130 -9.66 25.44 -13.45
CA ILE A 130 -8.42 24.90 -14.01
C ILE A 130 -8.18 25.57 -15.36
N ASP A 131 -7.01 26.18 -15.50
CA ASP A 131 -6.51 26.63 -16.80
C ASP A 131 -5.85 25.45 -17.52
N VAL A 132 -6.54 24.94 -18.55
CA VAL A 132 -6.07 23.81 -19.34
C VAL A 132 -5.17 24.34 -20.45
N PRO A 133 -3.87 23.99 -20.47
CA PRO A 133 -2.98 24.48 -21.50
C PRO A 133 -3.35 23.91 -22.87
N ARG A 134 -2.86 24.57 -23.92
CA ARG A 134 -2.95 24.04 -25.29
C ARG A 134 -2.37 22.63 -25.38
N ASN A 135 -3.06 21.73 -26.09
CA ASN A 135 -2.75 20.29 -26.19
C ASN A 135 -2.91 19.53 -24.86
N GLY A 136 -3.80 20.01 -23.99
CA GLY A 136 -4.19 19.34 -22.76
C GLY A 136 -5.70 19.16 -22.67
N TYR A 137 -6.11 18.24 -21.79
CA TYR A 137 -7.51 17.92 -21.51
C TYR A 137 -7.73 17.73 -20.02
N LEU A 138 -8.95 18.03 -19.54
CA LEU A 138 -9.33 17.84 -18.15
C LEU A 138 -9.34 16.36 -17.78
N THR A 139 -8.81 16.03 -16.60
CA THR A 139 -8.94 14.69 -16.00
C THR A 139 -9.90 14.73 -14.81
N ASP A 140 -10.33 13.56 -14.34
CA ASP A 140 -11.12 13.42 -13.10
C ASP A 140 -10.23 13.26 -11.86
N ASP A 141 -8.91 13.46 -12.02
CA ASP A 141 -7.95 13.28 -10.95
C ASP A 141 -8.17 14.33 -9.85
N SER A 142 -8.40 13.86 -8.63
CA SER A 142 -8.51 14.72 -7.44
C SER A 142 -7.18 15.26 -6.93
N TYR A 143 -6.07 14.85 -7.55
CA TYR A 143 -4.71 15.18 -7.14
C TYR A 143 -3.92 15.69 -8.33
N GLY A 144 -2.98 16.61 -8.11
CA GLY A 144 -2.20 17.24 -9.17
C GLY A 144 -2.92 18.41 -9.84
N ASN A 145 -2.70 18.60 -11.14
CA ASN A 145 -3.17 19.79 -11.87
C ASN A 145 -4.62 19.68 -12.40
N GLY A 146 -5.25 18.51 -12.31
CA GLY A 146 -6.61 18.24 -12.83
C GLY A 146 -6.72 18.28 -14.36
N TRP A 147 -5.59 18.22 -15.05
CA TRP A 147 -5.48 18.07 -16.50
C TRP A 147 -4.29 17.17 -16.85
N SER A 148 -4.35 16.59 -18.04
CA SER A 148 -3.27 15.80 -18.65
C SER A 148 -3.02 16.28 -20.08
N CYS A 149 -1.89 15.91 -20.65
CA CYS A 149 -1.56 16.26 -22.03
C CYS A 149 -2.15 15.28 -23.04
N ASP A 150 -2.56 15.80 -24.19
CA ASP A 150 -2.95 15.01 -25.34
C ASP A 150 -1.84 14.04 -25.74
N ARG A 151 -2.22 12.95 -26.41
CA ARG A 151 -1.26 11.97 -26.94
C ARG A 151 -0.20 12.68 -27.80
N GLY A 152 1.07 12.42 -27.51
CA GLY A 152 2.19 13.06 -28.20
C GLY A 152 2.68 14.34 -27.55
N PHE A 153 2.12 14.71 -26.40
CA PHE A 153 2.57 15.81 -25.56
C PHE A 153 2.86 15.29 -24.14
N ARG A 154 3.73 16.00 -23.43
CA ARG A 154 4.07 15.73 -22.04
C ARG A 154 3.99 17.00 -21.20
N ALA A 155 3.66 16.84 -19.92
CA ALA A 155 3.59 17.96 -19.00
C ALA A 155 5.00 18.49 -18.70
N GLU A 156 5.21 19.77 -18.98
CA GLU A 156 6.38 20.54 -18.55
C GLU A 156 5.86 21.80 -17.83
N GLY A 157 5.85 21.76 -16.50
CA GLY A 157 5.26 22.79 -15.65
C GLY A 157 3.76 22.94 -15.89
N LYS A 158 3.33 24.12 -16.34
CA LYS A 158 1.93 24.45 -16.65
C LYS A 158 1.58 24.28 -18.14
N THR A 159 2.42 23.59 -18.91
CA THR A 159 2.24 23.47 -20.37
C THR A 159 2.37 22.04 -20.84
N CYS A 160 1.75 21.76 -21.99
CA CYS A 160 1.93 20.50 -22.72
C CYS A 160 2.92 20.71 -23.85
N ARG A 161 4.14 20.18 -23.69
CA ARG A 161 5.18 20.25 -24.71
C ARG A 161 5.13 19.01 -25.59
N LYS A 162 5.24 19.22 -26.90
CA LYS A 162 5.27 18.13 -27.88
C LYS A 162 6.47 17.21 -27.61
N ILE A 163 6.23 15.91 -27.59
CA ILE A 163 7.26 14.89 -27.49
C ILE A 163 7.98 14.84 -28.84
N ALA A 164 9.29 15.08 -28.83
CA ALA A 164 10.14 14.83 -29.98
C ALA A 164 10.34 13.32 -30.12
N VAL A 165 9.76 12.75 -31.17
CA VAL A 165 9.93 11.33 -31.51
C VAL A 165 11.05 11.24 -32.56
N PRO A 166 12.14 10.51 -32.29
CA PRO A 166 13.23 10.37 -33.25
C PRO A 166 12.83 9.51 -34.46
N VAL A 167 13.66 9.50 -35.49
CA VAL A 167 13.53 8.56 -36.62
C VAL A 167 13.62 7.13 -36.06
N HIS A 168 12.80 6.21 -36.60
CA HIS A 168 12.63 4.85 -36.08
C HIS A 168 12.04 4.78 -34.66
N GLY A 169 11.37 5.85 -34.21
CA GLY A 169 10.63 5.90 -32.97
C GLY A 169 9.13 6.05 -33.17
N TYR A 170 8.35 5.62 -32.19
CA TYR A 170 6.90 5.79 -32.15
C TYR A 170 6.41 6.19 -30.75
N LEU A 171 5.27 6.88 -30.69
CA LEU A 171 4.69 7.36 -29.43
C LEU A 171 4.30 6.20 -28.50
N SER A 172 4.72 6.32 -27.24
CA SER A 172 4.42 5.37 -26.17
C SER A 172 3.25 5.85 -25.32
N ASN A 173 2.46 4.91 -24.80
CA ASN A 173 1.41 5.19 -23.79
C ASN A 173 1.95 5.14 -22.36
N LYS A 174 3.25 4.91 -22.17
CA LYS A 174 3.86 4.89 -20.84
C LYS A 174 3.77 6.29 -20.23
N GLN A 175 3.24 6.35 -19.00
CA GLN A 175 3.10 7.60 -18.23
C GLN A 175 4.45 8.21 -17.82
N TYR A 176 5.53 7.42 -17.88
CA TYR A 176 6.88 7.80 -17.47
C TYR A 176 7.90 7.46 -18.57
N GLY A 177 9.03 8.18 -18.55
CA GLY A 177 10.13 8.00 -19.50
C GLY A 177 10.08 9.01 -20.66
N ALA A 178 10.70 8.65 -21.80
CA ALA A 178 10.84 9.55 -22.95
C ALA A 178 9.53 9.85 -23.69
N GLY A 179 8.48 9.07 -23.45
CA GLY A 179 7.19 9.20 -24.17
C GLY A 179 7.17 8.57 -25.57
N TRP A 180 8.25 7.89 -25.95
CA TRP A 180 8.35 7.12 -27.18
C TRP A 180 9.11 5.81 -26.94
N LEU A 181 9.00 4.88 -27.90
CA LEU A 181 9.74 3.63 -27.98
C LEU A 181 10.33 3.50 -29.39
N CYS A 182 11.31 2.62 -29.58
CA CYS A 182 11.90 2.38 -30.89
C CYS A 182 11.17 1.28 -31.65
N ASP A 183 11.12 1.43 -32.97
CA ASP A 183 10.71 0.39 -33.90
C ASP A 183 11.50 -0.90 -33.68
N ARG A 184 10.91 -2.03 -34.07
CA ARG A 184 11.58 -3.33 -34.01
C ARG A 184 12.90 -3.28 -34.78
N GLY A 185 13.98 -3.80 -34.17
CA GLY A 185 15.33 -3.73 -34.72
C GLY A 185 16.11 -2.48 -34.31
N TYR A 186 15.51 -1.56 -33.55
CA TYR A 186 16.15 -0.36 -33.02
C TYR A 186 16.06 -0.32 -31.50
N ARG A 187 16.97 0.43 -30.88
CA ARG A 187 17.04 0.59 -29.42
C ARG A 187 17.28 2.04 -29.04
N ALA A 188 16.70 2.42 -27.90
CA ALA A 188 16.83 3.76 -27.37
C ALA A 188 18.28 4.00 -26.93
N SER A 189 18.89 5.05 -27.46
CA SER A 189 20.19 5.57 -27.04
C SER A 189 20.07 7.08 -26.91
N ARG A 190 20.05 7.57 -25.66
CA ARG A 190 19.77 8.98 -25.33
C ARG A 190 18.41 9.43 -25.92
N GLU A 191 18.44 10.30 -26.92
CA GLU A 191 17.26 10.90 -27.57
C GLU A 191 16.95 10.27 -28.93
N ASP A 192 17.68 9.23 -29.33
CA ASP A 192 17.56 8.59 -30.64
C ASP A 192 17.25 7.09 -30.57
N CYS A 193 16.74 6.55 -31.68
CA CYS A 193 16.63 5.13 -31.92
C CYS A 193 17.77 4.67 -32.83
N VAL A 194 18.68 3.86 -32.28
CA VAL A 194 19.86 3.34 -32.98
C VAL A 194 19.60 1.89 -33.38
N ALA A 195 19.92 1.54 -34.62
CA ALA A 195 19.76 0.18 -35.13
C ALA A 195 20.60 -0.81 -34.32
N VAL A 196 20.01 -1.95 -33.99
CA VAL A 196 20.75 -3.07 -33.39
C VAL A 196 21.64 -3.69 -34.46
N ARG A 197 22.95 -3.65 -34.23
CA ARG A 197 23.90 -4.33 -35.10
C ARG A 197 23.86 -5.83 -34.80
N ILE A 198 23.21 -6.57 -35.67
CA ILE A 198 23.11 -8.04 -35.60
C ILE A 198 24.33 -8.62 -36.34
N PRO A 199 25.21 -9.39 -35.68
CA PRO A 199 26.34 -10.03 -36.34
C PRO A 199 25.87 -11.16 -37.26
N ALA A 200 26.79 -11.74 -38.04
CA ALA A 200 26.50 -12.96 -38.79
C ALA A 200 26.12 -14.10 -37.82
N HIS A 201 25.24 -14.99 -38.27
CA HIS A 201 24.72 -16.12 -37.49
C HIS A 201 23.98 -15.71 -36.21
N ALA A 202 23.24 -14.61 -36.28
CA ALA A 202 22.40 -14.10 -35.21
C ALA A 202 21.09 -13.53 -35.73
N TYR A 203 20.10 -13.47 -34.83
CA TYR A 203 18.78 -12.90 -35.10
C TYR A 203 18.37 -11.91 -33.99
N PHE A 204 17.56 -10.91 -34.36
CA PHE A 204 17.05 -9.91 -33.44
C PHE A 204 16.12 -10.52 -32.39
N VAL A 205 16.23 -10.06 -31.14
CA VAL A 205 15.28 -10.37 -30.07
C VAL A 205 14.85 -9.10 -29.34
N GLU A 206 13.57 -9.03 -28.98
CA GLU A 206 13.03 -7.97 -28.13
C GLU A 206 13.37 -8.28 -26.67
N ALA A 207 14.58 -7.90 -26.27
CA ALA A 207 15.04 -8.01 -24.89
C ALA A 207 15.24 -6.62 -24.29
N SER A 208 14.65 -6.41 -23.09
CA SER A 208 14.80 -5.18 -22.30
C SER A 208 16.24 -4.96 -21.78
N PHE A 209 17.10 -5.98 -21.89
CA PHE A 209 18.49 -5.99 -21.46
C PHE A 209 19.33 -6.87 -22.40
N GLY A 210 20.67 -6.75 -22.35
CA GLY A 210 21.61 -7.47 -23.23
C GLY A 210 21.72 -6.87 -24.63
N ASP A 211 22.34 -7.59 -25.58
CA ASP A 211 22.76 -7.03 -26.89
C ASP A 211 21.65 -6.93 -27.96
N GLY A 212 20.48 -7.54 -27.73
CA GLY A 212 19.30 -7.38 -28.60
C GLY A 212 19.26 -8.30 -29.79
N TRP A 213 20.15 -9.27 -29.77
CA TRP A 213 20.18 -10.38 -30.69
C TRP A 213 20.56 -11.64 -29.91
N LYS A 214 20.30 -12.79 -30.52
CA LYS A 214 20.79 -14.08 -30.06
C LYS A 214 21.44 -14.80 -31.23
N CYS A 215 22.41 -15.65 -30.94
CA CYS A 215 23.02 -16.48 -31.95
C CYS A 215 22.02 -17.50 -32.51
N ASP A 216 22.16 -17.82 -33.78
CA ASP A 216 21.46 -18.93 -34.42
C ASP A 216 21.80 -20.25 -33.74
N TYR A 217 20.94 -21.25 -33.95
CA TYR A 217 21.18 -22.60 -33.44
C TYR A 217 22.51 -23.16 -33.96
N GLY A 218 23.35 -23.68 -33.06
CA GLY A 218 24.70 -24.16 -33.38
C GLY A 218 25.80 -23.12 -33.30
N TYR A 219 25.48 -21.88 -32.92
CA TYR A 219 26.44 -20.81 -32.68
C TYR A 219 26.38 -20.35 -31.22
N GLU A 220 27.52 -19.96 -30.66
CA GLU A 220 27.64 -19.38 -29.32
C GLU A 220 28.18 -17.96 -29.35
N GLN A 221 27.78 -17.15 -28.37
CA GLN A 221 28.20 -15.76 -28.29
C GLN A 221 29.65 -15.66 -27.81
N SER A 222 30.49 -15.02 -28.63
CA SER A 222 31.86 -14.65 -28.28
C SER A 222 32.03 -13.15 -28.48
N GLY A 223 31.93 -12.39 -27.38
CA GLY A 223 31.91 -10.94 -27.41
C GLY A 223 30.72 -10.40 -28.22
N ALA A 224 31.01 -9.68 -29.31
CA ALA A 224 30.01 -9.06 -30.18
C ALA A 224 29.69 -9.89 -31.44
N GLU A 225 30.10 -11.16 -31.48
CA GLU A 225 29.93 -12.06 -32.61
C GLU A 225 29.34 -13.40 -32.17
N CYS A 226 28.83 -14.14 -33.14
CA CYS A 226 28.40 -15.53 -32.99
C CYS A 226 29.38 -16.43 -33.71
N ILE A 227 30.07 -17.30 -32.95
CA ILE A 227 31.01 -18.27 -33.49
C ILE A 227 30.38 -19.65 -33.50
N VAL A 228 30.75 -20.46 -34.50
CA VAL A 228 30.24 -21.84 -34.59
C VAL A 228 30.71 -22.65 -33.38
N ILE A 229 29.78 -23.40 -32.78
CA ILE A 229 30.10 -24.29 -31.67
C ILE A 229 30.97 -25.44 -32.21
N GLN A 230 32.19 -25.55 -31.70
CA GLN A 230 33.05 -26.68 -31.98
C GLN A 230 32.53 -27.88 -31.17
N MET A 231 31.84 -28.80 -31.85
CA MET A 231 31.24 -29.96 -31.21
C MET A 231 32.31 -31.02 -30.90
N PRO A 232 32.55 -31.38 -29.64
CA PRO A 232 33.42 -32.51 -29.33
C PRO A 232 32.73 -33.83 -29.64
N ASP A 233 33.51 -34.90 -29.80
CA ASP A 233 32.99 -36.25 -29.95
C ASP A 233 32.05 -36.62 -28.78
N ASN A 234 30.95 -37.31 -29.08
CA ASN A 234 29.93 -37.71 -28.12
C ASN A 234 29.19 -36.55 -27.43
N ALA A 235 28.97 -35.44 -28.13
CA ALA A 235 28.15 -34.32 -27.67
C ALA A 235 26.97 -34.00 -28.61
N HIS A 236 26.01 -33.22 -28.10
CA HIS A 236 24.89 -32.64 -28.84
C HIS A 236 24.67 -31.19 -28.41
N ILE A 237 24.05 -30.40 -29.28
CA ILE A 237 23.59 -29.04 -28.93
C ILE A 237 22.48 -29.16 -27.88
N ASP A 238 22.56 -28.36 -26.82
CA ASP A 238 21.56 -28.38 -25.74
C ASP A 238 20.25 -27.70 -26.15
N GLY A 239 19.24 -27.77 -25.27
CA GLY A 239 17.92 -27.17 -25.54
C GLY A 239 17.93 -25.64 -25.71
N SER A 240 19.02 -24.94 -25.34
CA SER A 240 19.15 -23.51 -25.62
C SER A 240 19.59 -23.21 -27.06
N GLY A 241 20.16 -24.20 -27.75
CA GLY A 241 20.64 -24.05 -29.13
C GLY A 241 22.01 -23.37 -29.25
N ASN A 242 22.51 -22.75 -28.18
CA ASN A 242 23.74 -21.95 -28.19
C ASN A 242 24.84 -22.50 -27.27
N ARG A 243 24.68 -23.75 -26.80
CA ARG A 243 25.65 -24.51 -25.99
C ARG A 243 25.54 -25.99 -26.31
N TRP A 244 26.45 -26.79 -25.78
CA TRP A 244 26.46 -28.25 -25.97
C TRP A 244 26.60 -29.02 -24.65
N ASN A 245 26.01 -30.21 -24.65
CA ASN A 245 26.09 -31.20 -23.58
C ASN A 245 26.62 -32.54 -24.10
N CYS A 246 27.21 -33.34 -23.22
CA CYS A 246 27.62 -34.69 -23.58
C CYS A 246 26.41 -35.61 -23.75
N ASN A 247 26.47 -36.50 -24.73
CA ASN A 247 25.55 -37.62 -24.87
C ASN A 247 25.76 -38.56 -23.67
N PRO A 248 24.70 -39.07 -23.02
CA PRO A 248 24.87 -40.14 -22.05
C PRO A 248 25.54 -41.38 -22.69
N PRO A 249 26.43 -42.10 -21.97
CA PRO A 249 26.84 -41.92 -20.57
C PRO A 249 28.03 -40.93 -20.37
N PHE A 250 28.49 -40.24 -21.41
CA PHE A 250 29.70 -39.40 -21.35
C PHE A 250 29.52 -38.17 -20.44
N ARG A 251 30.60 -37.74 -19.80
CA ARG A 251 30.65 -36.57 -18.90
C ARG A 251 31.62 -35.50 -19.40
N LYS A 252 31.26 -34.23 -19.16
CA LYS A 252 32.04 -33.07 -19.59
C LYS A 252 33.29 -32.89 -18.71
N ARG A 253 34.48 -32.92 -19.33
CA ARG A 253 35.78 -32.71 -18.70
C ARG A 253 36.67 -31.90 -19.65
N SER A 254 37.15 -30.73 -19.21
CA SER A 254 38.06 -29.86 -19.97
C SER A 254 37.64 -29.62 -21.43
N GLY A 255 36.36 -29.36 -21.67
CA GLY A 255 35.82 -29.11 -23.02
C GLY A 255 35.61 -30.36 -23.89
N ARG A 256 35.76 -31.57 -23.34
CA ARG A 256 35.53 -32.84 -24.04
C ARG A 256 34.52 -33.71 -23.30
N CYS A 257 33.98 -34.70 -24.00
CA CYS A 257 33.14 -35.74 -23.42
C CYS A 257 33.95 -37.02 -23.24
N ILE A 258 34.07 -37.46 -21.99
CA ILE A 258 34.84 -38.65 -21.60
C ILE A 258 33.86 -39.66 -21.01
N GLN A 259 33.99 -40.92 -21.40
CA GLN A 259 33.27 -42.02 -20.77
C GLN A 259 33.93 -42.33 -19.43
N GLU A 260 33.15 -42.26 -18.36
CA GLU A 260 33.57 -42.70 -17.02
C GLU A 260 33.33 -44.20 -16.84
#